data_AF-A0AAN8RJJ8-F1
#
_entry.id   AF-A0AAN8RJJ8-F1
#
_cell.length_a   1.000
_cell.length_b   1.000
_cell.length_c   1.000
_cell.angle_alpha   90.00
_cell.angle_beta   90.00
_cell.angle_gamma   90.00
#
_symmetry.space_group_name_H-M   'P 1'
#
loop_
_entity.id
_entity.type
_entity.pdbx_description
1 polymer ?
#
loop_
_entity_poly.entity_id
_entity_poly.type
_entity_poly.pdbx_seq_one_letter_code
_entity_poly.pdbx_strand_id
1 'polypeptide(L)'
;MATRRSTRNISQKSSGLKLNTSASTPQGSSLPQASNASNFHSQISFLSSSTSISAKSTGLPKRDLSLLLKKQRLLKTSTPQALDALDPHLRSALSATLVFAQSEAGTAFCISFTGLLLTCSHCVSEDPSDLEENRTKWLLFASGRVVQAKCIAYDHIRDLALLQIISAEERQNPLAGSSTNGEASQITFPFLTISPIPPKKNTQIICIGHPGDEDLEASKPGVKTNYDVIHISYGRYRGIAEGADVQDNSEIGALMHDSWTYWGHSGAPLCTKKDGLVVGMHSSWDDETGMRRGVAWEAITEFLKEHGDPHVIQGIGDGVVGSSKETPILVE
;
A
#
# COMPACT_ATOMS: atom_id res chain seq x y z
N MET A 1 16.50 19.51 -25.12
CA MET A 1 16.06 18.21 -24.57
C MET A 1 16.02 18.36 -23.06
N ALA A 2 14.85 18.65 -22.51
CA ALA A 2 14.67 18.79 -21.08
C ALA A 2 14.41 17.39 -20.49
N THR A 3 15.24 16.98 -19.54
CA THR A 3 15.06 15.76 -18.75
C THR A 3 13.80 15.91 -17.90
N ARG A 4 12.80 15.07 -18.16
CA ARG A 4 11.57 14.92 -17.36
C ARG A 4 11.96 14.57 -15.93
N ARG A 5 11.48 15.33 -14.96
CA ARG A 5 11.68 15.07 -13.53
C ARG A 5 10.32 14.68 -12.95
N SER A 6 10.22 13.45 -12.44
CA SER A 6 9.07 12.93 -11.70
C SER A 6 9.38 13.02 -10.21
N THR A 7 8.52 13.64 -9.41
CA THR A 7 8.69 13.64 -7.95
C THR A 7 8.21 12.32 -7.34
N ARG A 8 9.14 11.37 -7.23
CA ARG A 8 9.05 10.30 -6.23
C ARG A 8 9.42 10.85 -4.86
N ASN A 9 8.97 10.17 -3.82
CA ASN A 9 9.14 10.55 -2.42
C ASN A 9 10.62 10.48 -1.99
N ILE A 10 11.46 11.46 -2.38
CA ILE A 10 12.87 11.49 -2.01
C ILE A 10 13.00 12.02 -0.58
N SER A 11 13.09 11.11 0.38
CA SER A 11 13.58 11.43 1.73
C SER A 11 15.07 11.78 1.65
N GLN A 12 15.44 13.04 1.89
CA GLN A 12 16.83 13.50 1.86
C GLN A 12 17.69 12.79 2.94
N LYS A 13 18.52 11.82 2.54
CA LYS A 13 19.74 11.45 3.29
C LYS A 13 20.87 12.39 2.87
N SER A 14 21.32 13.24 3.79
CA SER A 14 22.54 14.03 3.64
C SER A 14 23.74 13.28 4.21
N SER A 15 24.69 12.93 3.35
CA SER A 15 26.11 12.80 3.72
C SER A 15 26.96 12.83 2.46
N GLY A 16 27.78 13.87 2.33
CA GLY A 16 28.75 13.97 1.25
C GLY A 16 29.98 13.10 1.50
N LEU A 17 30.51 12.49 0.44
CA LEU A 17 31.91 12.12 0.30
C LEU A 17 32.24 12.00 -1.21
N LYS A 18 33.42 12.52 -1.56
CA LYS A 18 33.92 12.67 -2.93
C LYS A 18 34.47 11.36 -3.51
N LEU A 19 34.36 11.28 -4.84
CA LEU A 19 34.97 10.40 -5.86
C LEU A 19 36.04 9.37 -5.43
N ASN A 20 35.94 8.17 -6.03
CA ASN A 20 37.00 7.69 -6.93
C ASN A 20 36.49 6.64 -7.96
N THR A 21 36.90 6.86 -9.20
CA THR A 21 36.73 6.02 -10.39
C THR A 21 37.70 4.83 -10.40
N SER A 22 37.18 3.63 -10.69
CA SER A 22 37.92 2.59 -11.43
C SER A 22 36.96 1.52 -11.92
N ALA A 23 37.03 1.25 -13.22
CA ALA A 23 36.25 0.24 -13.92
C ALA A 23 36.76 -1.18 -13.62
N SER A 24 35.82 -2.12 -13.46
CA SER A 24 36.06 -3.56 -13.68
C SER A 24 34.73 -4.30 -13.79
N THR A 25 34.47 -4.92 -14.94
CA THR A 25 33.47 -5.98 -15.14
C THR A 25 33.93 -7.23 -14.39
N PRO A 26 33.04 -8.04 -13.77
CA PRO A 26 32.75 -9.34 -14.40
C PRO A 26 31.34 -9.92 -14.15
N GLN A 27 30.90 -10.64 -15.19
CA GLN A 27 30.25 -11.96 -15.24
C GLN A 27 29.10 -12.35 -14.28
N GLY A 28 28.06 -12.90 -14.92
CA GLY A 28 26.84 -13.43 -14.36
C GLY A 28 27.00 -14.47 -13.25
N SER A 29 26.07 -14.38 -12.31
CA SER A 29 25.70 -15.47 -11.42
C SER A 29 24.18 -15.49 -11.29
N SER A 30 23.64 -16.67 -11.57
CA SER A 30 22.24 -17.09 -11.54
C SER A 30 21.41 -16.59 -10.35
N LEU A 31 20.19 -16.12 -10.66
CA LEU A 31 19.10 -15.84 -9.73
C LEU A 31 18.74 -17.09 -8.90
N PRO A 32 18.49 -16.97 -7.58
CA PRO A 32 17.94 -18.06 -6.81
C PRO A 32 16.46 -18.27 -7.17
N GLN A 33 16.14 -19.51 -7.55
CA GLN A 33 14.79 -20.00 -7.84
C GLN A 33 13.85 -19.83 -6.65
N ALA A 34 12.60 -19.50 -6.98
CA ALA A 34 11.46 -19.41 -6.08
C ALA A 34 11.31 -20.66 -5.21
N SER A 35 11.43 -20.47 -3.89
CA SER A 35 11.10 -21.48 -2.90
C SER A 35 9.59 -21.45 -2.61
N ASN A 36 8.90 -22.50 -3.08
CA ASN A 36 7.63 -23.08 -2.62
C ASN A 36 6.72 -22.20 -1.73
N ALA A 37 5.62 -21.74 -2.35
CA ALA A 37 4.43 -21.27 -1.66
C ALA A 37 3.73 -22.44 -0.95
N SER A 38 3.99 -22.62 0.34
CA SER A 38 3.15 -23.48 1.20
C SER A 38 3.20 -23.02 2.66
N ASN A 39 2.02 -22.76 3.23
CA ASN A 39 1.69 -22.38 4.63
C ASN A 39 1.62 -20.88 4.96
N PHE A 40 0.56 -20.19 4.51
CA PHE A 40 0.23 -18.80 4.89
C PHE A 40 -0.55 -18.64 6.22
N HIS A 41 -0.70 -19.69 7.03
CA HIS A 41 -1.26 -19.55 8.38
C HIS A 41 -0.16 -19.42 9.44
N SER A 42 0.63 -18.35 9.37
CA SER A 42 1.43 -17.93 10.52
C SER A 42 0.49 -17.40 11.61
N GLN A 43 0.56 -17.97 12.82
CA GLN A 43 -0.19 -17.46 13.96
C GLN A 43 0.15 -15.98 14.20
N ILE A 44 -0.85 -15.11 14.07
CA ILE A 44 -0.69 -13.68 14.36
C ILE A 44 -0.56 -13.51 15.87
N SER A 45 0.55 -12.91 16.29
CA SER A 45 0.80 -12.64 17.70
C SER A 45 -0.01 -11.43 18.19
N PHE A 46 -0.42 -11.45 19.46
CA PHE A 46 -1.06 -10.30 20.09
C PHE A 46 0.00 -9.38 20.69
N LEU A 47 -0.10 -8.09 20.39
CA LEU A 47 0.58 -7.06 21.16
C LEU A 47 -0.19 -6.89 22.47
N SER A 48 0.47 -7.18 23.60
CA SER A 48 -0.16 -7.18 24.92
C SER A 48 -0.88 -5.86 25.21
N SER A 49 -2.18 -5.95 25.48
CA SER A 49 -3.07 -4.81 25.79
C SER A 49 -2.78 -4.14 27.13
N SER A 50 -2.02 -4.79 28.02
CA SER A 50 -1.72 -4.32 29.37
C SER A 50 -0.43 -3.48 29.48
N THR A 51 0.38 -3.44 28.43
CA THR A 51 1.56 -2.56 28.36
C THR A 51 1.41 -1.61 27.19
N SER A 52 1.37 -0.31 27.48
CA SER A 52 1.43 0.74 26.47
C SER A 52 2.53 0.42 25.45
N ILE A 53 2.23 0.55 24.15
CA ILE A 53 3.21 0.39 23.07
C ILE A 53 4.48 1.15 23.43
N SER A 54 5.59 0.42 23.50
CA SER A 54 6.86 0.92 24.04
C SER A 54 8.02 0.63 23.10
N ALA A 55 9.16 1.26 23.33
CA ALA A 55 10.37 0.98 22.56
C ALA A 55 10.81 -0.48 22.73
N LYS A 56 10.58 -1.08 23.92
CA LYS A 56 10.90 -2.47 24.19
C LYS A 56 10.00 -3.44 23.40
N SER A 57 8.71 -3.14 23.29
CA SER A 57 7.77 -4.01 22.57
C SER A 57 7.83 -3.85 21.05
N THR A 58 8.28 -2.70 20.56
CA THR A 58 8.30 -2.39 19.12
C THR A 58 9.68 -2.47 18.46
N GLY A 59 10.75 -2.33 19.26
CA GLY A 59 12.11 -2.12 18.76
C GLY A 59 12.31 -0.76 18.07
N LEU A 60 11.30 0.12 18.08
CA LEU A 60 11.37 1.40 17.38
C LEU A 60 12.25 2.42 18.15
N PRO A 61 13.04 3.25 17.43
CA PRO A 61 13.66 4.43 18.00
C PRO A 61 12.62 5.34 18.66
N LYS A 62 13.04 6.11 19.67
CA LYS A 62 12.15 7.03 20.42
C LYS A 62 11.38 7.99 19.52
N ARG A 63 12.01 8.48 18.44
CA ARG A 63 11.39 9.37 17.44
C ARG A 63 10.21 8.68 16.76
N ASP A 64 10.41 7.48 16.22
CA ASP A 64 9.38 6.74 15.49
C ASP A 64 8.27 6.25 16.40
N LEU A 65 8.62 5.83 17.62
CA LEU A 65 7.62 5.49 18.63
C LEU A 65 6.73 6.69 18.97
N SER A 66 7.32 7.88 19.13
CA SER A 66 6.55 9.10 19.42
C SER A 66 5.61 9.45 18.25
N LEU A 67 6.08 9.25 17.01
CA LEU A 67 5.27 9.50 15.82
C LEU A 67 4.12 8.49 15.70
N LEU A 68 4.39 7.20 15.95
CA LEU A 68 3.39 6.15 16.01
C LEU A 68 2.29 6.51 17.02
N LEU A 69 2.67 6.84 18.26
CA LEU A 69 1.72 7.18 19.32
C LEU A 69 0.92 8.46 19.00
N LYS A 70 1.56 9.46 18.38
CA LYS A 70 0.88 10.67 17.90
C LYS A 70 -0.19 10.33 16.86
N LYS A 71 0.18 9.59 15.80
CA LYS A 71 -0.75 9.16 14.74
C LYS A 71 -1.88 8.31 15.32
N GLN A 72 -1.55 7.36 16.20
CA GLN A 72 -2.52 6.50 16.85
C GLN A 72 -3.58 7.30 17.62
N ARG A 73 -3.14 8.28 18.43
CA ARG A 73 -4.05 9.15 19.19
C ARG A 73 -4.96 9.96 18.27
N LEU A 74 -4.40 10.55 17.21
CA LEU A 74 -5.18 11.34 16.25
C LEU A 74 -6.25 10.47 15.58
N LEU A 75 -5.88 9.30 15.07
CA LEU A 75 -6.82 8.35 14.45
C LEU A 75 -7.91 7.88 15.41
N LYS A 76 -7.57 7.53 16.66
CA LYS A 76 -8.56 7.16 17.68
C LYS A 76 -9.53 8.29 18.02
N THR A 77 -9.15 9.55 17.78
CA THR A 77 -9.98 10.73 18.07
C THR A 77 -10.85 11.13 16.89
N SER A 78 -10.29 11.20 15.67
CA SER A 78 -11.00 11.74 14.49
C SER A 78 -11.78 10.69 13.71
N THR A 79 -11.31 9.44 13.64
CA THR A 79 -11.91 8.41 12.78
C THR A 79 -13.32 7.97 13.20
N PRO A 80 -13.65 7.77 14.50
CA PRO A 80 -14.99 7.33 14.88
C PRO A 80 -16.10 8.26 14.37
N GLN A 81 -15.92 9.57 14.56
CA GLN A 81 -16.85 10.59 14.07
C GLN A 81 -16.97 10.58 12.54
N ALA A 82 -15.85 10.39 11.84
CA ALA A 82 -15.87 10.26 10.38
C ALA A 82 -16.70 9.03 9.97
N LEU A 83 -16.42 7.84 10.51
CA LEU A 83 -17.10 6.58 10.14
C LEU A 83 -18.63 6.64 10.27
N ASP A 84 -19.15 7.35 11.27
CA ASP A 84 -20.59 7.48 11.50
C ASP A 84 -21.32 8.24 10.38
N ALA A 85 -20.64 9.20 9.74
CA ALA A 85 -21.19 10.02 8.67
C ALA A 85 -21.00 9.44 7.26
N LEU A 86 -20.20 8.38 7.12
CA LEU A 86 -19.82 7.81 5.82
C LEU A 86 -20.81 6.75 5.32
N ASP A 87 -20.96 6.69 4.00
CA ASP A 87 -21.64 5.57 3.34
C ASP A 87 -20.93 4.23 3.62
N PRO A 88 -21.64 3.09 3.55
CA PRO A 88 -21.07 1.79 3.94
C PRO A 88 -19.80 1.37 3.18
N HIS A 89 -19.73 1.71 1.88
CA HIS A 89 -18.58 1.38 1.05
C HIS A 89 -17.36 2.20 1.46
N LEU A 90 -17.54 3.50 1.67
CA LEU A 90 -16.47 4.37 2.16
C LEU A 90 -16.05 4.03 3.59
N ARG A 91 -16.99 3.65 4.46
CA ARG A 91 -16.69 3.13 5.80
C ARG A 91 -15.79 1.90 5.74
N SER A 92 -16.07 0.98 4.82
CA SER A 92 -15.29 -0.25 4.63
C SER A 92 -13.90 0.06 4.10
N ALA A 93 -13.80 0.93 3.09
CA ALA A 93 -12.53 1.36 2.52
C ALA A 93 -11.65 2.10 3.53
N LEU A 94 -12.23 3.03 4.30
CA LEU A 94 -11.51 3.71 5.37
C LEU A 94 -11.03 2.71 6.44
N SER A 95 -11.89 1.80 6.88
CA SER A 95 -11.57 0.83 7.93
C SER A 95 -10.44 -0.13 7.53
N ALA A 96 -10.34 -0.48 6.25
CA ALA A 96 -9.32 -1.36 5.70
C ALA A 96 -8.02 -0.64 5.29
N THR A 97 -8.00 0.69 5.33
CA THR A 97 -6.81 1.50 5.01
C THR A 97 -5.89 1.61 6.23
N LEU A 98 -4.60 1.52 5.98
CA LEU A 98 -3.54 1.65 6.97
C LEU A 98 -2.55 2.74 6.57
N VAL A 99 -1.93 3.36 7.56
CA VAL A 99 -0.86 4.34 7.39
C VAL A 99 0.43 3.80 7.99
N PHE A 100 1.57 4.09 7.36
CA PHE A 100 2.86 3.76 7.93
C PHE A 100 3.11 4.60 9.19
N ALA A 101 3.53 3.96 10.27
CA ALA A 101 3.66 4.60 11.58
C ALA A 101 4.94 5.45 11.68
N GLN A 102 6.02 5.00 11.03
CA GLN A 102 7.34 5.64 11.05
C GLN A 102 7.39 6.93 10.21
N SER A 103 8.57 7.55 10.11
CA SER A 103 8.79 8.79 9.35
C SER A 103 8.54 8.63 7.85
N GLU A 104 8.68 7.42 7.31
CA GLU A 104 8.29 7.08 5.95
C GLU A 104 6.78 7.34 5.80
N ALA A 105 6.42 8.30 4.96
CA ALA A 105 5.04 8.56 4.61
C ALA A 105 4.62 7.54 3.53
N GLY A 106 3.54 6.81 3.81
CA GLY A 106 3.00 5.81 2.91
C GLY A 106 1.65 5.33 3.41
N THR A 107 0.91 4.72 2.50
CA THR A 107 -0.40 4.12 2.72
C THR A 107 -0.34 2.65 2.33
N ALA A 108 -1.10 1.82 3.02
CA ALA A 108 -1.36 0.44 2.63
C ALA A 108 -2.84 0.15 2.80
N PHE A 109 -3.34 -0.95 2.23
CA PHE A 109 -4.70 -1.40 2.50
C PHE A 109 -4.76 -2.91 2.61
N CYS A 110 -5.63 -3.38 3.49
CA CYS A 110 -5.83 -4.79 3.75
C CYS A 110 -6.73 -5.39 2.67
N ILE A 111 -6.32 -6.51 2.08
CA ILE A 111 -7.03 -7.22 1.00
C ILE A 111 -7.51 -8.61 1.41
N SER A 112 -7.24 -9.04 2.64
CA SER A 112 -7.73 -10.30 3.20
C SER A 112 -8.04 -10.18 4.68
N PHE A 113 -9.05 -10.91 5.15
CA PHE A 113 -9.36 -11.02 6.59
C PHE A 113 -8.21 -11.60 7.41
N THR A 114 -7.25 -12.30 6.76
CA THR A 114 -6.03 -12.85 7.37
C THR A 114 -4.92 -11.82 7.56
N GLY A 115 -5.12 -10.57 7.12
CA GLY A 115 -4.15 -9.49 7.32
C GLY A 115 -3.10 -9.37 6.22
N LEU A 116 -3.46 -9.75 4.99
CA LEU A 116 -2.67 -9.51 3.81
C LEU A 116 -2.85 -8.05 3.36
N LEU A 117 -1.76 -7.31 3.17
CA LEU A 117 -1.75 -5.89 2.85
C LEU A 117 -1.09 -5.63 1.50
N LEU A 118 -1.65 -4.71 0.73
CA LEU A 118 -1.06 -4.20 -0.51
C LEU A 118 -0.60 -2.75 -0.32
N THR A 119 0.53 -2.40 -0.93
CA THR A 119 1.11 -1.05 -0.92
C THR A 119 2.08 -0.87 -2.11
N CYS A 120 2.60 0.34 -2.28
CA CYS A 120 3.68 0.59 -3.21
C CYS A 120 5.00 -0.02 -2.71
N SER A 121 5.78 -0.60 -3.61
CA SER A 121 7.10 -1.17 -3.28
C SER A 121 8.02 -0.14 -2.64
N HIS A 122 8.00 1.10 -3.12
CA HIS A 122 8.84 2.18 -2.60
C HIS A 122 8.44 2.64 -1.19
N CYS A 123 7.22 2.35 -0.72
CA CYS A 123 6.84 2.55 0.69
C CYS A 123 7.53 1.52 1.61
N VAL A 124 7.95 0.38 1.06
CA VAL A 124 8.72 -0.64 1.78
C VAL A 124 10.22 -0.36 1.68
N SER A 125 10.72 -0.17 0.46
CA SER A 125 12.10 0.19 0.17
C SER A 125 12.18 0.88 -1.19
N GLU A 126 12.76 2.08 -1.24
CA GLU A 126 12.98 2.81 -2.49
C GLU A 126 13.99 2.11 -3.40
N ASP A 127 15.07 1.57 -2.82
CA ASP A 127 16.08 0.80 -3.54
C ASP A 127 15.87 -0.71 -3.27
N PRO A 128 15.77 -1.54 -4.32
CA PRO A 128 15.77 -2.99 -4.18
C PRO A 128 16.99 -3.53 -3.44
N SER A 129 18.16 -2.87 -3.52
CA SER A 129 19.37 -3.32 -2.80
C SER A 129 19.27 -3.14 -1.28
N ASP A 130 18.40 -2.23 -0.83
CA ASP A 130 18.16 -1.94 0.59
C ASP A 130 17.05 -2.83 1.18
N LEU A 131 16.53 -3.78 0.40
CA LEU A 131 15.50 -4.71 0.86
C LEU A 131 16.12 -5.75 1.79
N GLU A 132 16.12 -5.45 3.09
CA GLU A 132 16.52 -6.41 4.11
C GLU A 132 15.53 -7.58 4.20
N GLU A 133 16.05 -8.80 4.09
CA GLU A 133 15.30 -10.02 4.35
C GLU A 133 14.79 -9.98 5.79
N ASN A 134 13.46 -10.01 5.97
CA ASN A 134 12.75 -9.85 7.26
C ASN A 134 12.50 -8.42 7.77
N ARG A 135 12.61 -7.38 6.92
CA ARG A 135 12.19 -6.03 7.33
C ARG A 135 10.71 -6.00 7.71
N THR A 136 10.44 -5.64 8.97
CA THR A 136 9.08 -5.42 9.45
C THR A 136 8.71 -3.95 9.38
N LYS A 137 7.44 -3.66 9.09
CA LYS A 137 6.87 -2.30 9.10
C LYS A 137 5.81 -2.20 10.19
N TRP A 138 5.72 -1.04 10.82
CA TRP A 138 4.67 -0.72 11.77
C TRP A 138 3.61 0.11 11.07
N LEU A 139 2.36 -0.32 11.14
CA LEU A 139 1.24 0.35 10.50
C LEU A 139 0.09 0.55 11.49
N LEU A 140 -0.78 1.49 11.15
CA LEU A 140 -1.96 1.85 11.91
C LEU A 140 -3.17 1.77 10.98
N PHE A 141 -4.15 0.93 11.31
CA PHE A 141 -5.47 1.03 10.68
C PHE A 141 -6.10 2.39 10.98
N ALA A 142 -7.06 2.83 10.17
CA ALA A 142 -7.83 4.07 10.45
C ALA A 142 -8.46 4.09 11.86
N SER A 143 -8.79 2.93 12.43
CA SER A 143 -9.24 2.79 13.83
C SER A 143 -8.18 3.15 14.89
N GLY A 144 -6.94 3.39 14.49
CA GLY A 144 -5.78 3.52 15.37
C GLY A 144 -5.30 2.18 15.95
N ARG A 145 -5.76 1.04 15.43
CA ARG A 145 -5.23 -0.27 15.79
C ARG A 145 -3.84 -0.45 15.21
N VAL A 146 -2.87 -0.75 16.06
CA VAL A 146 -1.47 -0.94 15.65
C VAL A 146 -1.22 -2.35 15.17
N VAL A 147 -0.48 -2.49 14.08
CA VAL A 147 -0.02 -3.79 13.56
C VAL A 147 1.45 -3.73 13.16
N GLN A 148 2.10 -4.89 13.21
CA GLN A 148 3.40 -5.14 12.62
C GLN A 148 3.21 -6.09 11.44
N ALA A 149 3.80 -5.76 10.29
CA ALA A 149 3.71 -6.57 9.09
C ALA A 149 5.10 -6.82 8.49
N LYS A 150 5.26 -7.98 7.85
CA LYS A 150 6.47 -8.40 7.15
C LYS A 150 6.24 -8.38 5.65
N CYS A 151 7.18 -7.84 4.87
CA CYS A 151 7.15 -7.94 3.41
C CYS A 151 7.33 -9.40 2.96
N ILE A 152 6.44 -9.89 2.12
CA ILE A 152 6.44 -11.28 1.61
C ILE A 152 6.57 -11.36 0.08
N ALA A 153 6.27 -10.26 -0.63
CA ALA A 153 6.55 -10.12 -2.06
C ALA A 153 6.85 -8.65 -2.37
N TYR A 154 7.73 -8.41 -3.34
CA TYR A 154 8.22 -7.08 -3.71
C TYR A 154 8.55 -7.06 -5.21
N ASP A 155 7.98 -6.11 -5.93
CA ASP A 155 8.18 -5.88 -7.35
C ASP A 155 8.37 -4.38 -7.59
N HIS A 156 9.62 -3.97 -7.80
CA HIS A 156 9.99 -2.57 -8.02
C HIS A 156 9.59 -2.06 -9.42
N ILE A 157 9.36 -2.95 -10.39
CA ILE A 157 8.96 -2.57 -11.74
C ILE A 157 7.48 -2.20 -11.73
N ARG A 158 6.62 -3.07 -11.20
CA ARG A 158 5.19 -2.77 -11.01
C ARG A 158 4.91 -1.80 -9.86
N ASP A 159 5.93 -1.48 -9.07
CA ASP A 159 5.87 -0.71 -7.82
C ASP A 159 4.85 -1.30 -6.83
N LEU A 160 4.88 -2.62 -6.64
CA LEU A 160 3.98 -3.35 -5.76
C LEU A 160 4.74 -4.09 -4.66
N ALA A 161 4.18 -4.08 -3.45
CA ALA A 161 4.63 -4.95 -2.37
C ALA A 161 3.45 -5.53 -1.61
N LEU A 162 3.64 -6.79 -1.20
CA LEU A 162 2.69 -7.54 -0.39
C LEU A 162 3.26 -7.71 1.01
N LEU A 163 2.50 -7.35 2.04
CA LEU A 163 2.90 -7.50 3.42
C LEU A 163 1.91 -8.40 4.17
N GLN A 164 2.41 -9.25 5.06
CA GLN A 164 1.60 -10.08 5.95
C GLN A 164 1.65 -9.51 7.37
N ILE A 165 0.50 -9.25 7.98
CA ILE A 165 0.43 -8.92 9.40
C ILE A 165 0.90 -10.13 10.22
N ILE A 166 1.89 -9.90 11.08
CA ILE A 166 2.49 -10.90 11.99
C ILE A 166 2.18 -10.60 13.47
N SER A 167 1.79 -9.36 13.78
CA SER A 167 1.41 -8.94 15.12
C SER A 167 0.35 -7.84 15.08
N ALA A 168 -0.59 -7.85 16.02
CA ALA A 168 -1.63 -6.84 16.11
C ALA A 168 -2.01 -6.49 17.55
N GLU A 169 -2.34 -5.22 17.80
CA GLU A 169 -2.97 -4.76 19.03
C GLU A 169 -4.30 -5.50 19.22
N GLU A 170 -4.52 -6.03 20.42
CA GLU A 170 -5.76 -6.69 20.79
C GLU A 170 -6.93 -5.68 20.79
N ARG A 171 -8.08 -6.07 20.23
CA ARG A 171 -9.28 -5.24 20.34
C ARG A 171 -9.76 -5.26 21.79
N GLN A 172 -9.75 -4.11 22.46
CA GLN A 172 -10.52 -3.95 23.68
C GLN A 172 -12.01 -4.02 23.30
N ASN A 173 -12.65 -5.18 23.50
CA ASN A 173 -14.11 -5.28 23.46
C ASN A 173 -14.65 -4.78 24.81
N PRO A 174 -15.37 -3.65 24.87
CA PRO A 174 -15.89 -3.14 26.15
C PRO A 174 -17.04 -3.98 26.73
N LEU A 175 -17.51 -5.01 26.01
CA LEU A 175 -18.73 -5.76 26.34
C LEU A 175 -18.55 -7.28 26.44
N ALA A 176 -17.33 -7.81 26.41
CA ALA A 176 -17.11 -9.26 26.63
C ALA A 176 -17.12 -9.60 28.12
N GLY A 177 -18.28 -9.43 28.75
CA GLY A 177 -18.60 -10.12 29.99
C GLY A 177 -18.67 -11.62 29.69
N SER A 178 -17.78 -12.39 30.33
CA SER A 178 -17.89 -13.83 30.57
C SER A 178 -18.50 -14.66 29.45
N SER A 179 -17.68 -15.14 28.52
CA SER A 179 -18.01 -16.33 27.72
C SER A 179 -16.87 -17.34 27.87
N THR A 180 -17.09 -18.28 28.79
CA THR A 180 -16.34 -19.51 28.94
C THR A 180 -16.61 -20.39 27.72
N ASN A 181 -15.62 -20.53 26.83
CA ASN A 181 -15.24 -21.75 26.11
C ASN A 181 -14.12 -21.41 25.13
N GLY A 182 -13.00 -22.14 25.22
CA GLY A 182 -11.72 -21.84 24.57
C GLY A 182 -11.67 -22.10 23.06
N GLU A 183 -12.50 -21.42 22.28
CA GLU A 183 -12.21 -21.20 20.87
C GLU A 183 -11.23 -20.03 20.76
N ALA A 184 -10.02 -20.31 20.25
CA ALA A 184 -9.04 -19.28 19.96
C ALA A 184 -9.69 -18.25 19.03
N SER A 185 -10.03 -17.07 19.56
CA SER A 185 -10.68 -16.01 18.81
C SER A 185 -9.77 -15.62 17.66
N GLN A 186 -10.11 -16.07 16.45
CA GLN A 186 -9.30 -15.83 15.26
C GLN A 186 -9.29 -14.32 14.98
N ILE A 187 -8.10 -13.73 14.98
CA ILE A 187 -7.96 -12.30 14.66
C ILE A 187 -8.36 -12.10 13.20
N THR A 188 -9.33 -11.22 12.98
CA THR A 188 -9.72 -10.77 11.64
C THR A 188 -9.45 -9.29 11.46
N PHE A 189 -9.28 -8.89 10.21
CA PHE A 189 -9.06 -7.51 9.80
C PHE A 189 -10.13 -7.05 8.81
N PRO A 190 -10.56 -5.78 8.87
CA PRO A 190 -11.32 -5.18 7.78
C PRO A 190 -10.47 -5.23 6.50
N PHE A 191 -11.08 -5.54 5.37
CA PHE A 191 -10.38 -5.68 4.10
C PHE A 191 -11.21 -5.15 2.94
N LEU A 192 -10.53 -4.89 1.83
CA LEU A 192 -11.09 -4.47 0.56
C LEU A 192 -11.02 -5.60 -0.46
N THR A 193 -12.04 -5.68 -1.30
CA THR A 193 -12.08 -6.62 -2.42
C THR A 193 -11.52 -5.94 -3.67
N ILE A 194 -10.62 -6.62 -4.38
CA ILE A 194 -10.16 -6.20 -5.70
C ILE A 194 -11.30 -6.40 -6.69
N SER A 195 -11.55 -5.41 -7.54
CA SER A 195 -12.58 -5.52 -8.59
C SER A 195 -12.26 -6.72 -9.49
N PRO A 196 -13.25 -7.55 -9.87
CA PRO A 196 -13.02 -8.65 -10.81
C PRO A 196 -12.87 -8.16 -12.26
N ILE A 197 -13.16 -6.87 -12.51
CA ILE A 197 -13.10 -6.24 -13.84
C ILE A 197 -12.36 -4.91 -13.78
N PRO A 198 -11.69 -4.49 -14.87
CA PRO A 198 -11.03 -3.19 -14.93
C PRO A 198 -12.05 -2.04 -14.88
N PRO A 199 -11.67 -0.87 -14.32
CA PRO A 199 -12.55 0.30 -14.28
C PRO A 199 -12.78 0.89 -15.67
N LYS A 200 -13.99 1.37 -15.93
CA LYS A 200 -14.29 2.16 -17.14
C LYS A 200 -13.77 3.58 -16.97
N LYS A 201 -13.28 4.20 -18.05
CA LYS A 201 -12.90 5.63 -18.05
C LYS A 201 -14.03 6.51 -17.48
N ASN A 202 -13.67 7.49 -16.68
CA ASN A 202 -14.54 8.40 -15.93
C ASN A 202 -15.35 7.77 -14.78
N THR A 203 -15.13 6.50 -14.42
CA THR A 203 -15.70 5.89 -13.21
C THR A 203 -15.36 6.74 -11.99
N GLN A 204 -16.35 7.04 -11.15
CA GLN A 204 -16.14 7.77 -9.90
C GLN A 204 -15.37 6.90 -8.92
N ILE A 205 -14.29 7.46 -8.39
CA ILE A 205 -13.41 6.77 -7.45
C ILE A 205 -13.20 7.60 -6.19
N ILE A 206 -12.74 6.92 -5.17
CA ILE A 206 -12.32 7.45 -3.89
C ILE A 206 -10.86 7.04 -3.69
N CYS A 207 -10.02 7.97 -3.28
CA CYS A 207 -8.65 7.71 -2.83
C CYS A 207 -8.58 7.99 -1.33
N ILE A 208 -8.02 7.06 -0.57
CA ILE A 208 -7.91 7.18 0.90
C ILE A 208 -6.45 6.98 1.27
N GLY A 209 -5.79 8.01 1.79
CA GLY A 209 -4.36 7.92 2.06
C GLY A 209 -3.87 8.87 3.14
N HIS A 210 -2.59 8.71 3.48
CA HIS A 210 -1.90 9.50 4.50
C HIS A 210 -1.10 10.62 3.84
N PRO A 211 -1.58 11.86 3.83
CA PRO A 211 -0.73 12.98 3.47
C PRO A 211 0.40 13.14 4.50
N GLY A 212 1.60 13.47 4.02
CA GLY A 212 2.78 13.67 4.84
C GLY A 212 2.59 14.80 5.86
N ASP A 213 3.20 14.62 7.03
CA ASP A 213 3.17 15.58 8.14
C ASP A 213 4.12 16.78 7.90
N GLU A 214 4.94 16.71 6.85
CA GLU A 214 5.90 17.74 6.42
C GLU A 214 5.56 18.22 5.00
N ASP A 215 5.60 19.53 4.81
CA ASP A 215 5.36 20.20 3.54
C ASP A 215 6.65 20.19 2.72
N LEU A 216 6.69 19.33 1.72
CA LEU A 216 7.85 19.17 0.84
C LEU A 216 7.87 20.20 -0.31
N GLU A 217 6.82 21.03 -0.45
CA GLU A 217 6.81 22.20 -1.35
C GLU A 217 7.34 23.45 -0.66
N ALA A 218 7.38 23.45 0.67
CA ALA A 218 7.89 24.58 1.42
C ALA A 218 9.38 24.81 1.14
N SER A 219 9.74 26.09 0.98
CA SER A 219 11.14 26.52 0.83
C SER A 219 12.07 26.16 2.00
N LYS A 220 11.50 25.73 3.14
CA LYS A 220 12.23 25.35 4.36
C LYS A 220 11.82 23.94 4.80
N PRO A 221 12.78 23.06 5.10
CA PRO A 221 12.49 21.76 5.70
C PRO A 221 11.75 21.88 7.03
N GLY A 222 10.92 20.90 7.34
CA GLY A 222 10.21 20.75 8.61
C GLY A 222 8.94 21.57 8.76
N VAL A 223 8.51 22.30 7.72
CA VAL A 223 7.22 23.01 7.71
C VAL A 223 6.09 21.99 7.79
N LYS A 224 5.10 22.22 8.65
CA LYS A 224 3.97 21.31 8.83
C LYS A 224 2.87 21.59 7.81
N THR A 225 2.33 20.52 7.22
CA THR A 225 1.17 20.60 6.33
C THR A 225 -0.15 20.90 7.06
N ASN A 226 -0.23 20.50 8.34
CA ASN A 226 -1.45 20.49 9.15
C ASN A 226 -2.58 19.62 8.58
N TYR A 227 -2.27 18.68 7.69
CA TYR A 227 -3.23 17.68 7.26
C TYR A 227 -3.54 16.68 8.38
N ASP A 228 -4.72 16.09 8.32
CA ASP A 228 -5.08 14.94 9.15
C ASP A 228 -4.27 13.70 8.74
N VAL A 229 -4.20 12.71 9.64
CA VAL A 229 -3.45 11.46 9.42
C VAL A 229 -4.00 10.65 8.23
N ILE A 230 -5.31 10.72 7.98
CA ILE A 230 -5.93 10.10 6.81
C ILE A 230 -6.79 11.16 6.12
N HIS A 231 -6.68 11.22 4.80
CA HIS A 231 -7.46 12.07 3.94
C HIS A 231 -8.27 11.22 2.94
N ILE A 232 -9.51 11.61 2.70
CA ILE A 232 -10.40 11.00 1.71
C ILE A 232 -10.59 12.01 0.59
N SER A 233 -10.19 11.65 -0.63
CA SER A 233 -10.43 12.46 -1.82
C SER A 233 -11.33 11.74 -2.82
N TYR A 234 -12.13 12.52 -3.54
CA TYR A 234 -13.02 12.04 -4.57
C TYR A 234 -12.50 12.45 -5.93
N GLY A 235 -12.67 11.57 -6.90
CA GLY A 235 -12.25 11.85 -8.26
C GLY A 235 -12.86 10.86 -9.25
N ARG A 236 -12.17 10.72 -10.38
CA ARG A 236 -12.51 9.88 -11.50
C ARG A 236 -11.26 9.19 -11.99
N TYR A 237 -11.43 7.91 -12.34
CA TYR A 237 -10.45 7.20 -13.14
C TYR A 237 -10.38 7.82 -14.54
N ARG A 238 -9.19 8.20 -15.00
CA ARG A 238 -8.98 8.89 -16.28
C ARG A 238 -8.46 8.00 -17.39
N GLY A 239 -8.27 6.70 -17.12
CA GLY A 239 -7.78 5.71 -18.08
C GLY A 239 -6.31 5.39 -17.85
N ILE A 240 -5.74 4.70 -18.83
CA ILE A 240 -4.30 4.44 -18.93
C ILE A 240 -3.67 5.53 -19.81
N ALA A 241 -2.47 5.97 -19.45
CA ALA A 241 -1.70 6.91 -20.22
C ALA A 241 -1.33 6.34 -21.60
N GLU A 242 -1.35 7.19 -22.62
CA GLU A 242 -1.07 6.76 -23.99
C GLU A 242 0.35 6.18 -24.11
N GLY A 243 0.45 4.98 -24.68
CA GLY A 243 1.72 4.27 -24.87
C GLY A 243 2.37 3.74 -23.60
N ALA A 244 1.73 3.87 -22.43
CA ALA A 244 2.28 3.33 -21.19
C ALA A 244 2.07 1.80 -21.10
N ASP A 245 3.08 1.10 -20.59
CA ASP A 245 2.95 -0.29 -20.19
C ASP A 245 2.23 -0.37 -18.84
N VAL A 246 1.12 -1.12 -18.78
CA VAL A 246 0.33 -1.28 -17.55
C VAL A 246 1.08 -2.05 -16.46
N GLN A 247 2.11 -2.82 -16.83
CA GLN A 247 2.98 -3.57 -15.92
C GLN A 247 4.22 -2.79 -15.48
N ASP A 248 4.43 -1.57 -15.98
CA ASP A 248 5.59 -0.75 -15.62
C ASP A 248 5.16 0.53 -14.89
N ASN A 249 5.46 0.56 -13.60
CA ASN A 249 5.30 1.71 -12.71
C ASN A 249 6.67 2.20 -12.19
N SER A 250 7.78 1.88 -12.88
CA SER A 250 9.15 2.18 -12.47
C SER A 250 9.55 3.65 -12.67
N GLU A 251 8.78 4.45 -13.42
CA GLU A 251 8.93 5.90 -13.49
C GLU A 251 7.76 6.63 -12.81
N ILE A 252 6.60 6.71 -13.46
CA ILE A 252 5.45 7.52 -12.99
C ILE A 252 4.15 6.71 -12.86
N GLY A 253 4.02 5.60 -13.57
CA GLY A 253 2.82 4.78 -13.57
C GLY A 253 1.86 5.07 -14.71
N ALA A 254 1.16 4.01 -15.11
CA ALA A 254 0.31 3.98 -16.29
C ALA A 254 -1.13 4.46 -16.01
N LEU A 255 -1.67 4.12 -14.84
CA LEU A 255 -3.03 4.54 -14.45
C LEU A 255 -3.07 6.05 -14.24
N MET A 256 -4.16 6.69 -14.67
CA MET A 256 -4.44 8.12 -14.42
C MET A 256 -5.69 8.33 -13.58
N HIS A 257 -5.66 9.28 -12.65
CA HIS A 257 -6.85 9.76 -11.93
C HIS A 257 -6.72 11.24 -11.54
N ASP A 258 -7.83 11.84 -11.10
CA ASP A 258 -7.87 13.24 -10.66
C ASP A 258 -8.25 13.45 -9.18
N SER A 259 -8.41 12.37 -8.40
CA SER A 259 -8.53 12.47 -6.95
C SER A 259 -7.32 13.23 -6.39
N TRP A 260 -7.56 14.18 -5.49
CA TRP A 260 -6.47 14.92 -4.83
C TRP A 260 -5.56 13.98 -4.03
N THR A 261 -4.25 14.19 -4.12
CA THR A 261 -3.23 13.48 -3.36
C THR A 261 -2.08 14.42 -3.03
N TYR A 262 -1.24 14.00 -2.09
CA TYR A 262 -0.03 14.71 -1.66
C TYR A 262 1.04 13.66 -1.32
N TRP A 263 2.30 14.08 -1.10
CA TRP A 263 3.35 13.18 -0.60
C TRP A 263 2.83 12.33 0.57
N GLY A 264 3.12 11.03 0.56
CA GLY A 264 2.63 10.04 1.53
C GLY A 264 1.39 9.26 1.11
N HIS A 265 0.64 9.71 0.09
CA HIS A 265 -0.50 8.94 -0.45
C HIS A 265 -0.08 7.68 -1.21
N SER A 266 1.20 7.50 -1.52
CA SER A 266 1.66 6.31 -2.24
C SER A 266 1.23 5.04 -1.52
N GLY A 267 0.69 4.09 -2.29
CA GLY A 267 0.05 2.88 -1.78
C GLY A 267 -1.42 3.03 -1.38
N ALA A 268 -2.04 4.20 -1.60
CA ALA A 268 -3.45 4.42 -1.30
C ALA A 268 -4.37 3.66 -2.27
N PRO A 269 -5.42 2.98 -1.78
CA PRO A 269 -6.38 2.31 -2.64
C PRO A 269 -7.18 3.34 -3.46
N LEU A 270 -7.41 3.00 -4.73
CA LEU A 270 -8.40 3.67 -5.57
C LEU A 270 -9.65 2.78 -5.63
N CYS A 271 -10.67 3.15 -4.85
CA CYS A 271 -11.92 2.40 -4.75
C CYS A 271 -12.99 3.04 -5.64
N THR A 272 -13.79 2.25 -6.32
CA THR A 272 -15.01 2.72 -6.97
C THR A 272 -16.00 3.28 -5.93
N LYS A 273 -16.58 4.45 -6.20
CA LYS A 273 -17.57 5.04 -5.28
C LYS A 273 -18.85 4.20 -5.16
N LYS A 274 -19.20 3.44 -6.22
CA LYS A 274 -20.45 2.69 -6.31
C LYS A 274 -20.51 1.49 -5.37
N ASP A 275 -19.45 0.70 -5.34
CA ASP A 275 -19.39 -0.61 -4.68
C ASP A 275 -18.15 -0.79 -3.78
N GLY A 276 -17.24 0.19 -3.73
CA GLY A 276 -16.07 0.17 -2.85
C GLY A 276 -14.96 -0.78 -3.30
N LEU A 277 -15.04 -1.31 -4.52
CA LEU A 277 -14.07 -2.25 -5.06
C LEU A 277 -12.78 -1.53 -5.47
N VAL A 278 -11.64 -2.15 -5.20
CA VAL A 278 -10.33 -1.59 -5.59
C VAL A 278 -10.12 -1.78 -7.09
N VAL A 279 -9.81 -0.68 -7.77
CA VAL A 279 -9.60 -0.62 -9.23
C VAL A 279 -8.24 -0.05 -9.62
N GLY A 280 -7.36 0.16 -8.64
CA GLY A 280 -6.03 0.70 -8.82
C GLY A 280 -5.42 1.12 -7.49
N MET A 281 -4.18 1.62 -7.55
CA MET A 281 -3.48 2.13 -6.37
C MET A 281 -2.71 3.40 -6.75
N HIS A 282 -2.82 4.45 -5.94
CA HIS A 282 -2.06 5.67 -6.16
C HIS A 282 -0.57 5.43 -5.87
N SER A 283 0.32 5.97 -6.70
CA SER A 283 1.77 5.88 -6.50
C SER A 283 2.45 7.25 -6.61
N SER A 284 2.10 8.06 -7.61
CA SER A 284 2.82 9.31 -7.91
C SER A 284 1.94 10.34 -8.64
N TRP A 285 2.52 11.44 -9.10
CA TRP A 285 1.87 12.38 -10.01
C TRP A 285 2.87 12.98 -11.00
N ASP A 286 2.33 13.57 -12.05
CA ASP A 286 3.06 14.36 -13.04
C ASP A 286 3.16 15.80 -12.56
N ASP A 287 4.39 16.29 -12.40
CA ASP A 287 4.69 17.63 -11.88
C ASP A 287 4.38 18.74 -12.88
N GLU A 288 4.33 18.43 -14.18
CA GLU A 288 4.03 19.40 -15.23
C GLU A 288 2.52 19.57 -15.40
N THR A 289 1.79 18.45 -15.40
CA THR A 289 0.34 18.45 -15.69
C THR A 289 -0.54 18.40 -14.45
N GLY A 290 0.02 18.00 -13.31
CA GLY A 290 -0.74 17.66 -12.12
C GLY A 290 -1.62 16.41 -12.29
N MET A 291 -1.41 15.60 -13.32
CA MET A 291 -2.15 14.34 -13.47
C MET A 291 -1.69 13.33 -12.42
N ARG A 292 -2.61 12.70 -11.69
CA ARG A 292 -2.23 11.71 -10.68
C ARG A 292 -2.06 10.36 -11.34
N ARG A 293 -1.06 9.62 -10.90
CA ARG A 293 -0.59 8.40 -11.54
C ARG A 293 -0.50 7.26 -10.54
N GLY A 294 -0.56 6.03 -11.05
CA GLY A 294 -0.62 4.88 -10.17
C GLY A 294 -0.46 3.55 -10.87
N VAL A 295 -0.57 2.51 -10.06
CA VAL A 295 -0.53 1.13 -10.49
C VAL A 295 -1.90 0.74 -11.02
N ALA A 296 -1.91 0.19 -12.24
CA ALA A 296 -3.11 -0.24 -12.93
C ALA A 296 -3.73 -1.50 -12.30
N TRP A 297 -5.02 -1.71 -12.57
CA TRP A 297 -5.75 -2.89 -12.10
C TRP A 297 -5.12 -4.20 -12.61
N GLU A 298 -4.63 -4.19 -13.85
CA GLU A 298 -3.97 -5.31 -14.52
C GLU A 298 -2.71 -5.75 -13.77
N ALA A 299 -1.83 -4.80 -13.41
CA ALA A 299 -0.61 -5.09 -12.66
C ALA A 299 -0.89 -5.61 -11.24
N ILE A 300 -1.86 -5.01 -10.54
CA ILE A 300 -2.30 -5.52 -9.22
C ILE A 300 -2.79 -6.95 -9.35
N THR A 301 -3.64 -7.22 -10.34
CA THR A 301 -4.23 -8.54 -10.58
C THR A 301 -3.16 -9.60 -10.86
N GLU A 302 -2.24 -9.33 -11.77
CA GLU A 302 -1.16 -10.26 -12.11
C GLU A 302 -0.22 -10.51 -10.94
N PHE A 303 0.22 -9.45 -10.25
CA PHE A 303 1.04 -9.56 -9.05
C PHE A 303 0.38 -10.41 -7.95
N LEU A 304 -0.93 -10.26 -7.75
CA LEU A 304 -1.68 -11.06 -6.78
C LEU A 304 -1.88 -12.52 -7.25
N LYS A 305 -1.96 -12.79 -8.56
CA LYS A 305 -1.96 -14.18 -9.06
C LYS A 305 -0.60 -14.85 -8.81
N GLU A 306 0.49 -14.10 -8.89
CA GLU A 306 1.85 -14.59 -8.66
C GLU A 306 2.16 -14.81 -7.17
N HIS A 307 1.60 -13.98 -6.28
CA HIS A 307 2.04 -13.90 -4.88
C HIS A 307 0.95 -13.94 -3.80
N GLY A 308 -0.33 -13.82 -4.18
CA GLY A 308 -1.45 -13.67 -3.26
C GLY A 308 -1.94 -14.95 -2.60
N ASP A 309 -2.74 -14.79 -1.54
CA ASP A 309 -3.47 -15.89 -0.92
C ASP A 309 -4.57 -16.40 -1.88
N PRO A 310 -4.75 -17.72 -2.06
CA PRO A 310 -5.85 -18.29 -2.84
C PRO A 310 -7.24 -17.69 -2.56
N HIS A 311 -7.53 -17.27 -1.32
CA HIS A 311 -8.81 -16.65 -0.96
C HIS A 311 -9.01 -15.25 -1.55
N VAL A 312 -7.93 -14.54 -1.89
CA VAL A 312 -7.97 -13.25 -2.58
C VAL A 312 -8.13 -13.45 -4.09
N ILE A 313 -7.63 -14.58 -4.61
CA ILE A 313 -7.64 -14.92 -6.04
C ILE A 313 -9.00 -15.50 -6.47
N GLN A 314 -9.75 -16.15 -5.56
CA GLN A 314 -11.11 -16.65 -5.82
C GLN A 314 -12.10 -15.51 -6.10
N GLY A 315 -12.25 -15.16 -7.38
CA GLY A 315 -13.14 -14.11 -7.87
C GLY A 315 -12.52 -13.24 -8.95
N ILE A 316 -11.20 -13.23 -9.07
CA ILE A 316 -10.46 -12.55 -10.15
C ILE A 316 -10.39 -13.48 -11.38
N GLY A 317 -11.56 -13.84 -11.90
CA GLY A 317 -11.71 -14.81 -12.99
C GLY A 317 -11.13 -14.33 -14.32
N ASP A 318 -10.65 -15.30 -15.11
CA ASP A 318 -9.98 -15.19 -16.41
C ASP A 318 -10.80 -14.45 -17.49
N GLY A 319 -10.85 -13.12 -17.39
CA GLY A 319 -11.30 -12.22 -18.45
C GLY A 319 -10.26 -12.18 -19.58
N VAL A 320 -10.29 -13.20 -20.42
CA VAL A 320 -9.62 -13.39 -21.72
C VAL A 320 -8.95 -12.11 -22.27
N VAL A 321 -7.64 -12.03 -22.05
CA VAL A 321 -6.70 -11.45 -23.01
C VAL A 321 -6.88 -12.21 -24.32
N GLY A 322 -7.12 -11.49 -25.40
CA GLY A 322 -7.23 -12.05 -26.74
C GLY A 322 -6.02 -12.91 -27.05
N SER A 323 -6.22 -14.23 -27.04
CA SER A 323 -5.30 -15.18 -27.62
C SER A 323 -5.25 -14.87 -29.11
N SER A 324 -4.14 -14.30 -29.56
CA SER A 324 -3.71 -14.32 -30.95
C SER A 324 -3.53 -15.79 -31.35
N LYS A 325 -4.63 -16.44 -31.73
CA LYS A 325 -4.56 -17.70 -32.47
C LYS A 325 -4.33 -17.35 -33.93
N GLU A 326 -3.19 -17.84 -34.38
CA GLU A 326 -2.75 -17.98 -35.75
C GLU A 326 -3.91 -18.21 -36.73
N THR A 327 -3.85 -17.47 -37.82
CA THR A 327 -4.62 -17.69 -39.04
C THR A 327 -4.33 -19.10 -39.55
N PRO A 328 -5.32 -19.99 -39.76
CA PRO A 328 -5.09 -21.15 -40.59
C PRO A 328 -5.14 -20.69 -42.04
N ILE A 329 -3.96 -20.72 -42.67
CA ILE A 329 -3.81 -20.80 -44.11
C ILE A 329 -4.61 -22.04 -44.57
N LEU A 330 -5.64 -21.83 -45.38
CA LEU A 330 -6.16 -22.87 -46.25
C LEU A 330 -5.88 -22.45 -47.69
N VAL A 331 -4.98 -23.21 -48.30
CA VAL A 331 -4.74 -23.30 -49.73
C VAL A 331 -5.66 -24.40 -50.27
N GLU A 332 -6.21 -24.13 -51.44
CA GLU A 332 -7.25 -24.83 -52.24
C GLU A 332 -8.71 -24.50 -51.90
#